data_AF-A0A923VZA7-F1
#
_entry.id   AF-A0A923VZA7-F1
#
_cell.length_a   1.000
_cell.length_b   1.000
_cell.length_c   1.000
_cell.angle_alpha   90.00
_cell.angle_beta   90.00
_cell.angle_gamma   90.00
#
_symmetry.space_group_name_H-M   'P 1'
#
loop_
_entity.id
_entity.type
_entity.pdbx_description
1 polymer ?
#
loop_
_entity_poly.entity_id
_entity_poly.type
_entity_poly.pdbx_seq_one_letter_code
_entity_poly.pdbx_strand_id
1 'polypeptide(L)'
;MKNNFYPLQFQPILKERIWGGEKLKTVLKKPITSKITGESWEISTVEGDVSVIENGIFKDKSLNEIIEEFPNEILGTAVYTRFGKQFPLLFKYLDAREDLSIQVHPNDELAKKRHHSFGKTEMWYIMQADENARIIVGFKEKSNPQAYLENLKNKTLLSILNDIKVKSGDVFFLETGTVHAIGAGLVVAEIQQTSDITYRLYDFDRKDANGNTREL
;
A
#
# COMPACT_ATOMS: atom_id res chain seq x y z
N MET A 1 -1.21 -2.24 38.46
CA MET A 1 -0.90 -0.83 38.11
C MET A 1 -1.77 -0.48 36.92
N LYS A 2 -2.46 0.67 36.90
CA LYS A 2 -3.11 1.13 35.66
C LYS A 2 -1.98 1.45 34.69
N ASN A 3 -1.82 0.65 33.64
CA ASN A 3 -0.91 0.99 32.56
C ASN A 3 -1.45 2.30 31.95
N ASN A 4 -0.69 3.39 32.09
CA ASN A 4 -1.05 4.68 31.53
C ASN A 4 -0.80 4.64 30.02
N PHE A 5 -1.71 4.00 29.28
CA PHE A 5 -1.75 4.11 27.84
C PHE A 5 -2.18 5.53 27.44
N TYR A 6 -1.63 5.99 26.33
CA TYR A 6 -1.87 7.29 25.72
C TYR A 6 -1.86 7.11 24.19
N PRO A 7 -2.37 8.08 23.41
CA PRO A 7 -2.30 7.99 21.95
C PRO A 7 -0.84 7.84 21.47
N LEU A 8 -0.53 6.66 20.92
CA LEU A 8 0.79 6.37 20.36
C LEU A 8 0.93 7.07 19.01
N GLN A 9 1.98 7.86 18.87
CA GLN A 9 2.39 8.47 17.60
C GLN A 9 3.60 7.70 17.10
N PHE A 10 3.73 7.56 15.78
CA PHE A 10 4.79 6.78 15.15
C PHE A 10 5.60 7.64 14.21
N GLN A 11 6.90 7.38 14.17
CA GLN A 11 7.79 7.95 13.16
C GLN A 11 7.42 7.36 11.79
N PRO A 12 7.20 8.19 10.75
CA PRO A 12 6.86 7.69 9.42
C PRO A 12 8.07 7.00 8.77
N ILE A 13 7.85 5.84 8.17
CA ILE A 13 8.88 5.15 7.37
C ILE A 13 8.73 5.62 5.92
N LEU A 14 9.66 6.46 5.47
CA LEU A 14 9.62 7.08 4.14
C LEU A 14 10.36 6.20 3.13
N LYS A 15 9.73 5.91 1.99
CA LYS A 15 10.32 5.07 0.95
C LYS A 15 10.35 5.77 -0.40
N GLU A 16 11.52 5.73 -1.02
CA GLU A 16 11.69 6.15 -2.40
C GLU A 16 11.11 5.12 -3.39
N ARG A 17 10.52 5.64 -4.47
CA ARG A 17 9.94 4.89 -5.56
C ARG A 17 10.15 5.64 -6.85
N ILE A 18 10.45 4.94 -7.95
CA ILE A 18 10.68 5.58 -9.26
C ILE A 18 9.51 6.47 -9.70
N TRP A 19 8.29 6.11 -9.29
CA TRP A 19 7.05 6.83 -9.58
C TRP A 19 6.70 7.91 -8.54
N GLY A 20 7.50 8.05 -7.48
CA GLY A 20 7.23 8.94 -6.35
C GLY A 20 7.43 10.42 -6.67
N GLY A 21 6.92 11.28 -5.78
CA GLY A 21 6.95 12.73 -5.93
C GLY A 21 7.35 13.49 -4.68
N GLU A 22 6.87 14.73 -4.59
CA GLU A 22 7.09 15.64 -3.46
C GLU A 22 5.79 16.08 -2.76
N LYS A 23 4.63 15.54 -3.15
CA LYS A 23 3.32 15.95 -2.62
C LYS A 23 3.08 15.50 -1.19
N LEU A 24 3.73 14.44 -0.71
CA LEU A 24 3.69 14.10 0.73
C LEU A 24 4.17 15.29 1.59
N LYS A 25 5.14 16.09 1.08
CA LYS A 25 5.60 17.32 1.74
C LYS A 25 4.59 18.45 1.65
N THR A 26 4.03 18.70 0.45
CA THR A 26 3.20 19.89 0.23
C THR A 26 1.78 19.70 0.76
N VAL A 27 1.20 18.51 0.60
CA VAL A 27 -0.16 18.13 0.99
C VAL A 27 -0.22 17.69 2.46
N LEU A 28 0.66 16.79 2.89
CA LEU A 28 0.60 16.16 4.22
C LEU A 28 1.67 16.65 5.20
N LYS A 29 2.52 17.60 4.79
CA LYS A 29 3.63 18.16 5.60
C LYS A 29 4.60 17.10 6.11
N LYS A 30 4.75 15.99 5.38
CA LYS A 30 5.70 14.92 5.74
C LYS A 30 7.15 15.41 5.56
N PRO A 31 8.09 14.97 6.41
CA PRO A 31 9.47 15.45 6.43
C PRO A 31 10.32 14.77 5.34
N ILE A 32 9.82 14.66 4.12
CA ILE A 32 10.57 14.05 3.01
C ILE A 32 11.69 14.99 2.53
N THR A 33 12.81 14.42 2.15
CA THR A 33 13.96 15.13 1.56
C THR A 33 14.21 14.75 0.11
N SER A 34 13.67 13.61 -0.33
CA SER A 34 13.83 13.10 -1.69
C SER A 34 12.71 13.57 -2.61
N LYS A 35 13.03 13.73 -3.90
CA LYS A 35 12.07 14.12 -4.95
C LYS A 35 11.24 12.97 -5.50
N ILE A 36 11.52 11.77 -5.02
CA ILE A 36 10.90 10.51 -5.46
C ILE A 36 10.38 9.70 -4.27
N THR A 37 10.03 10.35 -3.15
CA THR A 37 9.38 9.64 -2.04
C THR A 37 7.96 9.27 -2.46
N GLY A 38 7.74 7.99 -2.75
CA GLY A 38 6.44 7.49 -3.20
C GLY A 38 5.56 6.98 -2.08
N GLU A 39 6.13 6.56 -0.95
CA GLU A 39 5.37 5.99 0.16
C GLU A 39 5.82 6.58 1.51
N SER A 40 4.86 6.78 2.41
CA SER A 40 5.07 7.04 3.84
C SER A 40 4.27 6.00 4.60
N TRP A 41 4.95 5.03 5.22
CA TRP A 41 4.27 4.02 6.03
C TRP A 41 4.11 4.56 7.45
N GLU A 42 2.87 4.58 7.90
CA GLU A 42 2.45 5.27 9.11
C GLU A 42 2.31 4.29 10.28
N ILE A 43 1.80 3.09 10.00
CA ILE A 43 1.66 2.00 10.98
C ILE A 43 1.96 0.68 10.26
N SER A 44 3.02 0.00 10.68
CA SER A 44 3.51 -1.23 10.06
C SER A 44 4.12 -2.18 11.07
N THR A 45 3.88 -3.47 10.88
CA THR A 45 4.63 -4.56 11.51
C THR A 45 5.27 -5.49 10.47
N VAL A 46 5.38 -5.04 9.22
CA VAL A 46 6.07 -5.80 8.16
C VAL A 46 7.56 -5.91 8.51
N GLU A 47 8.12 -7.10 8.34
CA GLU A 47 9.54 -7.37 8.60
C GLU A 47 10.44 -6.41 7.81
N GLY A 48 11.44 -5.83 8.50
CA GLY A 48 12.32 -4.81 7.93
C GLY A 48 11.78 -3.37 8.00
N ASP A 49 10.47 -3.19 8.20
CA ASP A 49 9.79 -1.90 8.16
C ASP A 49 8.77 -1.76 9.30
N VAL A 50 9.21 -2.01 10.54
CA VAL A 50 8.36 -1.94 11.72
C VAL A 50 8.31 -0.52 12.27
N SER A 51 7.11 0.02 12.51
CA SER A 51 6.92 1.36 13.04
C SER A 51 7.48 1.50 14.47
N VAL A 52 8.11 2.64 14.74
CA VAL A 52 8.70 3.00 16.04
C VAL A 52 7.91 4.16 16.66
N ILE A 53 7.62 4.05 17.95
CA ILE A 53 6.85 5.05 18.70
C ILE A 53 7.68 6.32 18.89
N GLU A 54 7.09 7.47 18.60
CA GLU A 54 7.75 8.79 18.64
C GLU A 54 7.61 9.47 20.01
N ASN A 55 6.59 9.13 20.80
CA ASN A 55 6.16 9.90 21.96
C ASN A 55 6.01 9.11 23.26
N GLY A 56 6.11 9.82 24.39
CA GLY A 56 5.81 9.33 25.74
C GLY A 56 6.76 8.26 26.28
N ILE A 57 6.29 7.47 27.26
CA ILE A 57 7.11 6.48 27.98
C ILE A 57 7.53 5.27 27.14
N PHE A 58 6.83 5.01 26.04
CA PHE A 58 7.12 3.94 25.08
C PHE A 58 7.89 4.44 23.86
N LYS A 59 8.35 5.70 23.86
CA LYS A 59 9.19 6.24 22.79
C LYS A 59 10.38 5.31 22.50
N ASP A 60 10.74 5.21 21.24
CA ASP A 60 11.83 4.39 20.69
C ASP A 60 11.60 2.87 20.78
N LYS A 61 10.50 2.40 21.37
CA LYS A 61 10.05 1.00 21.22
C LYS A 61 9.34 0.81 19.88
N SER A 62 9.55 -0.35 19.27
CA SER A 62 8.81 -0.79 18.09
C SER A 62 7.38 -1.21 18.43
N LEU A 63 6.50 -1.14 17.44
CA LEU A 63 5.13 -1.63 17.57
C LEU A 63 5.08 -3.12 17.96
N ASN A 64 6.00 -3.93 17.44
CA ASN A 64 6.10 -5.35 17.78
C ASN A 64 6.44 -5.59 19.26
N GLU A 65 7.38 -4.83 19.82
CA GLU A 65 7.74 -4.95 21.25
C GLU A 65 6.56 -4.62 22.16
N ILE A 66 5.80 -3.58 21.82
CA ILE A 66 4.65 -3.15 22.63
C ILE A 66 3.46 -4.10 22.48
N ILE A 67 3.26 -4.71 21.30
CA ILE A 67 2.28 -5.81 21.13
C ILE A 67 2.72 -7.05 21.91
N GLU A 68 4.02 -7.36 21.97
CA GLU A 68 4.54 -8.51 22.70
C GLU A 68 4.28 -8.37 24.21
N GLU A 69 4.52 -7.17 24.75
CA GLU A 69 4.37 -6.82 26.17
C GLU A 69 2.89 -6.63 26.58
N PHE A 70 2.07 -6.02 25.71
CA PHE A 70 0.68 -5.64 26.01
C PHE A 70 -0.32 -5.96 24.87
N PRO A 71 -0.49 -7.24 24.49
CA PRO A 71 -1.23 -7.60 23.28
C PRO A 71 -2.71 -7.20 23.32
N ASN A 72 -3.38 -7.34 24.46
CA ASN A 72 -4.81 -7.01 24.56
C ASN A 72 -5.04 -5.50 24.58
N GLU A 73 -4.16 -4.74 25.21
CA GLU A 73 -4.30 -3.29 25.36
C GLU A 73 -3.96 -2.55 24.06
N ILE A 74 -3.07 -3.11 23.24
CA ILE A 74 -2.65 -2.52 21.98
C ILE A 74 -3.53 -2.98 20.81
N LEU A 75 -3.82 -4.29 20.71
CA LEU A 75 -4.62 -4.83 19.61
C LEU A 75 -6.13 -4.80 19.90
N GLY A 76 -6.50 -4.85 21.19
CA GLY A 76 -7.86 -5.17 21.61
C GLY A 76 -8.10 -6.69 21.63
N THR A 77 -8.97 -7.14 22.53
CA THR A 77 -9.26 -8.56 22.74
C THR A 77 -9.74 -9.29 21.48
N ALA A 78 -10.59 -8.66 20.67
CA ALA A 78 -11.14 -9.27 19.46
C ALA A 78 -10.06 -9.51 18.39
N VAL A 79 -9.18 -8.53 18.19
CA VAL A 79 -8.07 -8.63 17.23
C VAL A 79 -7.05 -9.65 17.72
N TYR A 80 -6.66 -9.59 19.00
CA TYR A 80 -5.72 -10.54 19.58
C TYR A 80 -6.24 -11.98 19.52
N THR A 81 -7.53 -12.20 19.78
CA THR A 81 -8.16 -13.53 19.66
C THR A 81 -8.09 -14.06 18.22
N ARG A 82 -8.27 -13.20 17.22
CA ARG A 82 -8.35 -13.60 15.81
C ARG A 82 -6.98 -13.76 15.14
N PHE A 83 -6.04 -12.87 15.45
CA PHE A 83 -4.75 -12.75 14.74
C PHE A 83 -3.54 -13.04 15.64
N GLY A 84 -3.76 -13.35 16.92
CA GLY A 84 -2.68 -13.43 17.89
C GLY A 84 -1.93 -12.10 17.94
N LYS A 85 -0.60 -12.16 18.07
CA LYS A 85 0.26 -10.98 18.16
C LYS A 85 0.58 -10.34 16.79
N GLN A 86 -0.05 -10.82 15.71
CA GLN A 86 0.15 -10.24 14.38
C GLN A 86 -0.79 -9.04 14.23
N PHE A 87 -0.22 -7.84 14.07
CA PHE A 87 -1.01 -6.67 13.72
C PHE A 87 -1.57 -6.86 12.31
N PRO A 88 -2.89 -6.74 12.10
CA PRO A 88 -3.52 -7.20 10.86
C PRO A 88 -3.50 -6.18 9.72
N LEU A 89 -3.12 -4.93 9.98
CA LEU A 89 -3.19 -3.84 9.01
C LEU A 89 -1.83 -3.19 8.74
N LEU A 90 -1.70 -2.61 7.56
CA LEU A 90 -0.63 -1.70 7.18
C LEU A 90 -1.28 -0.41 6.66
N PHE A 91 -0.86 0.73 7.22
CA PHE A 91 -1.35 2.04 6.82
C PHE A 91 -0.25 2.85 6.13
N LYS A 92 -0.55 3.39 4.95
CA LYS A 92 0.38 4.16 4.13
C LYS A 92 -0.27 5.40 3.55
N TYR A 93 0.55 6.42 3.28
CA TYR A 93 0.25 7.43 2.27
C TYR A 93 1.12 7.20 1.04
N LEU A 94 0.53 7.32 -0.14
CA LEU A 94 1.20 7.20 -1.42
C LEU A 94 1.16 8.54 -2.16
N ASP A 95 2.24 8.88 -2.84
CA ASP A 95 2.32 10.01 -3.78
C ASP A 95 2.76 9.51 -5.15
N ALA A 96 1.77 9.36 -6.03
CA ALA A 96 1.95 8.91 -7.40
C ALA A 96 2.23 10.13 -8.30
N ARG A 97 3.50 10.48 -8.49
CA ARG A 97 3.90 11.46 -9.53
C ARG A 97 3.76 10.86 -10.93
N GLU A 98 4.02 9.57 -11.06
CA GLU A 98 3.83 8.76 -12.27
C GLU A 98 2.90 7.58 -11.98
N ASP A 99 2.38 6.94 -13.02
CA ASP A 99 1.53 5.75 -12.88
C ASP A 99 2.26 4.65 -12.09
N LEU A 100 1.61 3.98 -11.14
CA LEU A 100 2.14 2.76 -10.51
C LEU A 100 1.97 1.57 -11.46
N SER A 101 2.75 0.51 -11.26
CA SER A 101 2.60 -0.74 -12.01
C SER A 101 1.16 -1.25 -11.96
N ILE A 102 0.69 -1.81 -13.08
CA ILE A 102 -0.53 -2.62 -13.10
C ILE A 102 -0.24 -3.90 -12.33
N GLN A 103 -1.06 -4.20 -11.32
CA GLN A 103 -0.75 -5.23 -10.36
C GLN A 103 -2.00 -5.98 -9.88
N VAL A 104 -1.75 -7.09 -9.20
CA VAL A 104 -2.77 -7.90 -8.53
C VAL A 104 -2.21 -8.47 -7.23
N HIS A 105 -3.08 -8.61 -6.24
CA HIS A 105 -2.74 -9.08 -4.91
C HIS A 105 -3.32 -10.46 -4.60
N PRO A 106 -2.55 -11.36 -3.95
CA PRO A 106 -3.04 -12.67 -3.55
C PRO A 106 -4.01 -12.59 -2.39
N ASN A 107 -4.90 -13.59 -2.30
CA ASN A 107 -5.67 -13.86 -1.09
C ASN A 107 -4.80 -14.52 0.01
N ASP A 108 -5.34 -14.66 1.21
CA ASP A 108 -4.63 -15.24 2.37
C ASP A 108 -4.12 -16.66 2.09
N GLU A 109 -4.88 -17.50 1.40
CA GLU A 109 -4.48 -18.88 1.11
C GLU A 109 -3.22 -18.92 0.22
N LEU A 110 -3.24 -18.17 -0.89
CA LEU A 110 -2.13 -18.12 -1.83
C LEU A 110 -0.90 -17.43 -1.23
N ALA A 111 -1.11 -16.34 -0.49
CA ALA A 111 -0.04 -15.62 0.19
C ALA A 111 0.64 -16.49 1.25
N LYS A 112 -0.14 -17.21 2.07
CA LYS A 112 0.40 -18.14 3.07
C LYS A 112 1.18 -19.28 2.44
N LYS A 113 0.68 -19.83 1.33
CA LYS A 113 1.32 -20.95 0.62
C LYS A 113 2.65 -20.57 -0.03
N ARG A 114 2.78 -19.36 -0.57
CA ARG A 114 3.96 -18.94 -1.36
C ARG A 114 4.95 -18.08 -0.59
N HIS A 115 4.48 -17.32 0.39
CA HIS A 115 5.24 -16.25 1.04
C HIS A 115 5.12 -16.25 2.56
N HIS A 116 4.37 -17.19 3.15
CA HIS A 116 4.09 -17.24 4.58
C HIS A 116 3.55 -15.91 5.16
N SER A 117 2.73 -15.21 4.38
CA SER A 117 2.19 -13.88 4.71
C SER A 117 0.66 -13.84 4.62
N PHE A 118 0.07 -12.75 5.09
CA PHE A 118 -1.32 -12.42 4.78
C PHE A 118 -1.49 -12.12 3.29
N GLY A 119 -2.73 -12.28 2.81
CA GLY A 119 -3.18 -11.69 1.56
C GLY A 119 -3.14 -10.17 1.65
N LYS A 120 -3.52 -9.51 0.55
CA LYS A 120 -3.46 -8.05 0.47
C LYS A 120 -4.75 -7.49 -0.14
N THR A 121 -5.83 -7.58 0.64
CA THR A 121 -7.02 -6.73 0.45
C THR A 121 -6.68 -5.32 0.89
N GLU A 122 -7.10 -4.33 0.12
CA GLU A 122 -6.78 -2.93 0.41
C GLU A 122 -7.94 -1.98 0.13
N MET A 123 -7.83 -0.78 0.68
CA MET A 123 -8.74 0.33 0.48
C MET A 123 -7.93 1.60 0.22
N TRP A 124 -8.39 2.37 -0.76
CA TRP A 124 -7.83 3.66 -1.12
C TRP A 124 -8.83 4.77 -0.83
N TYR A 125 -8.37 5.79 -0.10
CA TYR A 125 -9.05 7.08 0.00
C TYR A 125 -8.23 8.14 -0.73
N ILE A 126 -8.84 8.81 -1.71
CA ILE A 126 -8.15 9.82 -2.52
C ILE A 126 -8.04 11.12 -1.71
N MET A 127 -6.85 11.39 -1.17
CA MET A 127 -6.56 12.61 -0.40
C MET A 127 -6.49 13.82 -1.32
N GLN A 128 -5.81 13.67 -2.46
CA GLN A 128 -5.64 14.71 -3.48
C GLN A 128 -5.63 14.08 -4.87
N ALA A 129 -6.19 14.79 -5.85
CA ALA A 129 -6.18 14.41 -7.25
C ALA A 129 -5.90 15.61 -8.16
N ASP A 130 -4.95 15.47 -9.09
CA ASP A 130 -4.71 16.44 -10.15
C ASP A 130 -5.84 16.40 -11.19
N GLU A 131 -5.86 17.39 -12.08
CA GLU A 131 -6.76 17.38 -13.22
C GLU A 131 -6.54 16.12 -14.08
N ASN A 132 -7.63 15.41 -14.39
CA ASN A 132 -7.62 14.14 -15.13
C ASN A 132 -6.88 12.97 -14.44
N ALA A 133 -6.56 13.08 -13.15
CA ALA A 133 -6.04 11.95 -12.40
C ALA A 133 -7.06 10.80 -12.36
N ARG A 134 -6.54 9.58 -12.36
CA ARG A 134 -7.33 8.37 -12.58
C ARG A 134 -6.77 7.20 -11.79
N ILE A 135 -7.60 6.19 -11.62
CA ILE A 135 -7.18 4.87 -11.16
C ILE A 135 -7.66 3.81 -12.13
N ILE A 136 -7.01 2.66 -12.09
CA ILE A 136 -7.44 1.47 -12.81
C ILE A 136 -7.98 0.48 -11.77
N VAL A 137 -9.23 0.03 -11.94
CA VAL A 137 -9.88 -0.94 -11.04
C VAL A 137 -10.70 -1.94 -11.82
N GLY A 138 -10.17 -3.15 -11.99
CA GLY A 138 -10.80 -4.26 -12.68
C GLY A 138 -10.76 -4.14 -14.22
N PHE A 139 -11.51 -5.02 -14.87
CA PHE A 139 -11.68 -5.03 -16.32
C PHE A 139 -12.91 -4.20 -16.72
N LYS A 140 -12.87 -3.53 -17.89
CA LYS A 140 -14.02 -2.77 -18.43
C LYS A 140 -15.24 -3.66 -18.68
N GLU A 141 -14.97 -4.86 -19.16
CA GLU A 141 -15.94 -5.87 -19.52
C GLU A 141 -15.50 -7.22 -18.96
N LYS A 142 -16.39 -8.22 -18.99
CA LYS A 142 -16.01 -9.58 -18.61
C LYS A 142 -14.88 -10.07 -19.51
N SER A 143 -13.76 -10.43 -18.88
CA SER A 143 -12.60 -10.99 -19.57
C SER A 143 -12.42 -12.47 -19.24
N ASN A 144 -11.43 -13.11 -19.86
CA ASN A 144 -11.03 -14.48 -19.58
C ASN A 144 -9.50 -14.62 -19.65
N PRO A 145 -8.91 -15.72 -19.14
CA PRO A 145 -7.46 -15.88 -19.09
C PRO A 145 -6.75 -15.77 -20.45
N GLN A 146 -7.37 -16.26 -21.52
CA GLN A 146 -6.80 -16.18 -22.87
C GLN A 146 -6.74 -14.74 -23.37
N ALA A 147 -7.86 -14.01 -23.30
CA ALA A 147 -7.93 -12.61 -23.71
C ALA A 147 -6.95 -11.74 -22.90
N TYR A 148 -6.81 -12.01 -21.60
CA TYR A 148 -5.81 -11.37 -20.75
C TYR A 148 -4.37 -11.62 -21.26
N LEU A 149 -4.00 -12.88 -21.50
CA LEU A 149 -2.64 -13.24 -21.95
C LEU A 149 -2.31 -12.66 -23.34
N GLU A 150 -3.29 -12.64 -24.25
CA GLU A 150 -3.13 -12.03 -25.57
C GLU A 150 -2.85 -10.53 -25.47
N ASN A 151 -3.65 -9.81 -24.66
CA ASN A 151 -3.45 -8.37 -24.44
C ASN A 151 -2.14 -8.05 -23.70
N LEU A 152 -1.73 -8.90 -22.77
CA LEU A 152 -0.45 -8.77 -22.09
C LEU A 152 0.71 -8.93 -23.07
N LYS A 153 0.71 -10.01 -23.88
CA LYS A 153 1.75 -10.28 -24.89
C LYS A 153 1.86 -9.16 -25.93
N ASN A 154 0.72 -8.60 -26.33
CA ASN A 154 0.66 -7.55 -27.35
C ASN A 154 0.84 -6.13 -26.79
N LYS A 155 1.10 -5.98 -25.48
CA LYS A 155 1.20 -4.68 -24.79
C LYS A 155 -0.04 -3.79 -24.90
N THR A 156 -1.22 -4.40 -25.03
CA THR A 156 -2.52 -3.73 -25.12
C THR A 156 -3.35 -3.90 -23.84
N LEU A 157 -2.76 -4.34 -22.73
CA LEU A 157 -3.45 -4.62 -21.47
C LEU A 157 -4.34 -3.47 -20.99
N LEU A 158 -3.88 -2.22 -21.09
CA LEU A 158 -4.66 -1.03 -20.71
C LEU A 158 -6.00 -0.91 -21.46
N SER A 159 -6.10 -1.43 -22.69
CA SER A 159 -7.32 -1.31 -23.49
C SER A 159 -8.51 -2.04 -22.87
N ILE A 160 -8.25 -3.11 -22.10
CA ILE A 160 -9.28 -3.96 -21.47
C ILE A 160 -9.51 -3.63 -19.99
N LEU A 161 -8.71 -2.74 -19.39
CA LEU A 161 -8.81 -2.39 -17.96
C LEU A 161 -9.66 -1.14 -17.72
N ASN A 162 -10.44 -1.14 -16.65
CA ASN A 162 -11.37 -0.06 -16.35
C ASN A 162 -10.64 1.14 -15.73
N ASP A 163 -10.57 2.22 -16.49
CA ASP A 163 -9.95 3.49 -16.11
C ASP A 163 -11.04 4.45 -15.59
N ILE A 164 -10.88 4.89 -14.35
CA ILE A 164 -11.86 5.70 -13.62
C ILE A 164 -11.20 7.02 -13.27
N LYS A 165 -11.74 8.14 -13.79
CA LYS A 165 -11.36 9.49 -13.32
C LYS A 165 -11.81 9.67 -11.88
N VAL A 166 -10.93 10.23 -11.05
CA VAL A 166 -11.18 10.38 -9.61
C VAL A 166 -11.01 11.83 -9.15
N LYS A 167 -11.58 12.13 -7.98
CA LYS A 167 -11.43 13.39 -7.26
C LYS A 167 -11.14 13.13 -5.77
N SER A 168 -10.71 14.18 -5.06
CA SER A 168 -10.53 14.11 -3.61
C SER A 168 -11.83 13.67 -2.90
N GLY A 169 -11.69 12.75 -1.95
CA GLY A 169 -12.80 12.17 -1.19
C GLY A 169 -13.37 10.88 -1.78
N ASP A 170 -13.01 10.48 -3.00
CA ASP A 170 -13.42 9.19 -3.56
C ASP A 170 -12.76 8.03 -2.79
N VAL A 171 -13.47 6.90 -2.72
CA VAL A 171 -13.06 5.70 -1.96
C VAL A 171 -13.19 4.46 -2.82
N PHE A 172 -12.17 3.60 -2.79
CA PHE A 172 -12.14 2.35 -3.53
C PHE A 172 -11.74 1.22 -2.62
N PHE A 173 -12.55 0.15 -2.61
CA PHE A 173 -12.22 -1.09 -1.93
C PHE A 173 -11.77 -2.12 -2.96
N LEU A 174 -10.61 -2.73 -2.73
CA LEU A 174 -9.96 -3.64 -3.65
C LEU A 174 -9.83 -5.02 -3.02
N GLU A 175 -10.75 -5.89 -3.40
CA GLU A 175 -10.66 -7.31 -3.06
C GLU A 175 -9.45 -7.96 -3.74
N THR A 176 -8.84 -8.94 -3.07
CA THR A 176 -7.73 -9.71 -3.63
C THR A 176 -8.13 -10.35 -4.97
N GLY A 177 -7.22 -10.36 -5.94
CA GLY A 177 -7.51 -10.79 -7.31
C GLY A 177 -8.01 -9.68 -8.24
N THR A 178 -8.36 -8.50 -7.72
CA THR A 178 -8.68 -7.33 -8.56
C THR A 178 -7.42 -6.80 -9.23
N VAL A 179 -7.41 -6.70 -10.56
CA VAL A 179 -6.33 -6.01 -11.30
C VAL A 179 -6.50 -4.51 -11.12
N HIS A 180 -5.47 -3.81 -10.69
CA HIS A 180 -5.57 -2.39 -10.39
C HIS A 180 -4.25 -1.64 -10.58
N ALA A 181 -4.33 -0.31 -10.63
CA ALA A 181 -3.19 0.60 -10.60
C ALA A 181 -3.62 1.99 -10.11
N ILE A 182 -2.72 2.69 -9.41
CA ILE A 182 -2.88 4.12 -9.10
C ILE A 182 -2.24 4.92 -10.24
N GLY A 183 -3.01 5.81 -10.86
CA GLY A 183 -2.48 6.70 -11.91
C GLY A 183 -1.72 7.89 -11.34
N ALA A 184 -0.95 8.54 -12.21
CA ALA A 184 -0.22 9.76 -11.91
C ALA A 184 -1.14 10.89 -11.39
N GLY A 185 -0.57 11.75 -10.54
CA GLY A 185 -1.22 12.93 -10.01
C GLY A 185 -2.03 12.70 -8.73
N LEU A 186 -1.87 11.57 -8.05
CA LEU A 186 -2.66 11.20 -6.87
C LEU A 186 -1.85 11.21 -5.58
N VAL A 187 -2.46 11.71 -4.49
CA VAL A 187 -2.08 11.36 -3.12
C VAL A 187 -3.18 10.49 -2.53
N VAL A 188 -2.81 9.31 -2.05
CA VAL A 188 -3.75 8.27 -1.59
C VAL A 188 -3.43 7.87 -0.16
N ALA A 189 -4.45 7.75 0.69
CA ALA A 189 -4.34 7.01 1.94
C ALA A 189 -4.72 5.55 1.65
N GLU A 190 -3.79 4.63 1.89
CA GLU A 190 -3.96 3.20 1.65
C GLU A 190 -4.00 2.46 2.99
N ILE A 191 -5.12 1.77 3.24
CA ILE A 191 -5.28 0.85 4.37
C ILE A 191 -5.40 -0.54 3.80
N GLN A 192 -4.49 -1.42 4.17
CA GLN A 192 -4.38 -2.76 3.62
C GLN A 192 -4.12 -3.78 4.72
N GLN A 193 -4.28 -5.07 4.41
CA GLN A 193 -3.73 -6.13 5.26
C GLN A 193 -2.20 -5.97 5.38
N THR A 194 -1.61 -6.44 6.49
CA THR A 194 -0.14 -6.43 6.71
C THR A 194 0.57 -7.38 5.74
N SER A 195 0.80 -6.91 4.51
CA SER A 195 1.41 -7.68 3.42
C SER A 195 2.01 -6.71 2.40
N ASP A 196 3.25 -6.93 1.98
CA ASP A 196 3.86 -6.16 0.89
C ASP A 196 3.93 -6.95 -0.42
N ILE A 197 3.14 -8.04 -0.52
CA ILE A 197 3.16 -8.93 -1.68
C ILE A 197 2.39 -8.33 -2.85
N THR A 198 3.10 -8.17 -3.95
CA THR A 198 2.57 -7.60 -5.19
C THR A 198 3.04 -8.43 -6.37
N TYR A 199 2.10 -8.90 -7.20
CA TYR A 199 2.41 -9.46 -8.52
C TYR A 199 2.19 -8.39 -9.56
N ARG A 200 3.24 -8.02 -10.32
CA ARG A 200 3.16 -6.94 -11.29
C ARG A 200 2.89 -7.54 -12.66
N LEU A 201 1.85 -7.05 -13.31
CA LEU A 201 1.47 -7.51 -14.63
C LEU A 201 2.17 -6.68 -15.70
N TYR A 202 2.31 -5.38 -15.47
CA TYR A 202 2.94 -4.46 -16.41
C TYR A 202 3.42 -3.19 -15.71
N ASP A 203 4.62 -2.71 -16.05
CA ASP A 203 5.24 -1.52 -15.45
C ASP A 203 5.63 -0.45 -16.48
N PHE A 204 4.90 -0.40 -17.61
CA PHE A 204 5.08 0.60 -18.68
C PHE A 204 6.47 0.62 -19.32
N ASP A 205 7.14 -0.55 -19.35
CA ASP A 205 8.52 -0.70 -19.83
C ASP A 205 9.52 0.27 -19.16
N ARG A 206 9.20 0.76 -17.96
CA ARG A 206 10.04 1.72 -17.24
C ARG A 206 11.36 1.11 -16.79
N LYS A 207 12.37 1.96 -16.74
CA LYS A 207 13.71 1.62 -16.27
C LYS A 207 14.05 2.44 -15.03
N ASP A 208 14.77 1.82 -14.10
CA ASP A 208 15.36 2.50 -12.97
C ASP A 208 16.56 3.37 -13.39
N ALA A 209 17.16 4.08 -12.43
CA ALA A 209 18.32 4.93 -12.66
C ALA A 209 19.56 4.17 -13.20
N ASN A 210 19.60 2.85 -13.02
CA ASN A 210 20.66 1.97 -13.51
C ASN A 210 20.32 1.33 -14.86
N GLY A 211 19.15 1.64 -15.43
CA GLY A 211 18.69 1.11 -16.72
C GLY A 211 18.00 -0.26 -16.62
N ASN A 212 17.74 -0.78 -15.43
CA ASN A 212 17.08 -2.08 -15.22
C ASN A 212 15.57 -1.94 -15.22
N THR A 213 14.88 -2.94 -15.77
CA THR A 213 13.43 -3.08 -15.61
C THR A 213 13.10 -3.71 -14.27
N ARG A 214 11.95 -3.38 -13.69
CA ARG A 214 11.47 -4.04 -12.47
C ARG A 214 11.07 -5.48 -12.74
N GLU A 215 11.13 -6.30 -11.70
CA GLU A 215 10.55 -7.65 -11.71
C GLU A 215 9.02 -7.57 -11.87
N LEU A 216 8.50 -8.41 -12.78
CA LEU A 216 7.08 -8.58 -13.09
C LEU A 216 6.57 -9.90 -12.52
#